data_AF-A0AAE6V042-F1
#
_entry.id   AF-A0AAE6V042-F1
#
_cell.length_a   1.000
_cell.length_b   1.000
_cell.length_c   1.000
_cell.angle_alpha   90.00
_cell.angle_beta   90.00
_cell.angle_gamma   90.00
#
_symmetry.space_group_name_H-M   'P 1'
#
loop_
_entity.id
_entity.type
_entity.pdbx_description
1 polymer ?
#
loop_
_entity_poly.entity_id
_entity_poly.type
_entity_poly.pdbx_seq_one_letter_code
_entity_poly.pdbx_strand_id
1 'polypeptide(L)'
;MKDLLNLLKNQGQVEEFDAIRIGLASPEMIRSWSFGEVKKPETINYRTFKPERDGLFCAKIFGPVKDYECLCGKYKRLKHRGVICEKCGVEVALAKVRRERMAHIELGLAGSPHLVPEVAAVPYRPADGHDPA
;
A
#
# COMPACT_ATOMS: atom_id res chain seq x y z
N MET A 1 30.75 19.68 -15.86
CA MET A 1 29.57 20.57 -15.96
C MET A 1 28.34 19.91 -16.59
N LYS A 2 28.47 18.91 -17.47
CA LYS A 2 27.32 18.16 -18.03
C LYS A 2 26.62 17.26 -17.00
N ASP A 3 27.34 16.77 -16.01
CA ASP A 3 26.79 15.88 -14.97
C ASP A 3 25.88 16.60 -13.98
N LEU A 4 26.09 17.91 -13.76
CA LEU A 4 25.23 18.74 -12.91
C LEU A 4 23.88 19.05 -13.57
N LEU A 5 23.85 19.15 -14.90
CA LEU A 5 22.61 19.36 -15.68
C LEU A 5 21.69 18.13 -15.65
N ASN A 6 22.27 16.92 -15.64
CA ASN A 6 21.50 15.68 -15.52
C ASN A 6 20.89 15.51 -14.13
N LEU A 7 21.52 16.06 -13.07
CA LEU A 7 21.00 16.00 -11.71
C LEU A 7 19.80 16.95 -11.49
N LEU A 8 19.79 18.11 -12.15
CA LEU A 8 18.65 19.05 -12.11
C LEU A 8 17.46 18.57 -12.94
N LYS A 9 17.67 17.82 -14.04
CA LYS A 9 16.57 17.27 -14.85
C LYS A 9 15.73 16.22 -14.11
N ASN A 10 16.29 15.57 -13.09
CA ASN A 10 15.59 14.53 -12.33
C ASN A 10 14.68 15.07 -11.21
N GLN A 11 14.58 16.40 -11.06
CA GLN A 11 13.69 17.04 -10.10
C GLN A 11 12.40 17.48 -10.79
N GLY A 12 11.43 16.56 -10.89
CA GLY A 12 10.03 16.94 -11.13
C GLY A 12 9.52 16.80 -12.56
N GLN A 13 10.11 15.93 -13.40
CA GLN A 13 9.45 15.52 -14.63
C GLN A 13 8.32 14.54 -14.28
N VAL A 14 7.09 15.06 -14.24
CA VAL A 14 5.94 14.23 -14.59
C VAL A 14 6.18 13.87 -16.05
N GLU A 15 6.62 12.65 -16.33
CA GLU A 15 6.78 12.15 -17.70
C GLU A 15 5.43 12.28 -18.39
N GLU A 16 5.29 13.28 -19.26
CA GLU A 16 4.14 13.45 -20.13
C GLU A 16 4.13 12.23 -21.06
N PHE A 17 3.11 11.38 -20.93
CA PHE A 17 3.01 10.15 -21.73
C PHE A 17 2.18 10.42 -22.98
N ASP A 18 2.67 9.97 -24.14
CA ASP A 18 1.97 10.14 -25.42
C ASP A 18 0.86 9.11 -25.65
N ALA A 19 0.93 7.95 -24.99
CA ALA A 19 -0.03 6.86 -25.16
C ALA A 19 -0.22 6.03 -23.88
N ILE A 20 -1.46 5.56 -23.66
CA ILE A 20 -1.82 4.63 -22.58
C ILE A 20 -2.09 3.26 -23.20
N ARG A 21 -1.48 2.21 -22.66
CA ARG A 21 -1.76 0.83 -23.01
C ARG A 21 -2.55 0.14 -21.90
N ILE A 22 -3.64 -0.54 -22.27
CA ILE A 22 -4.42 -1.38 -21.37
C ILE A 22 -4.21 -2.84 -21.79
N GLY A 23 -4.01 -3.72 -20.82
CA GLY A 23 -3.79 -5.14 -21.04
C GLY A 23 -4.22 -5.96 -19.82
N LEU A 24 -4.31 -7.28 -20.00
CA LEU A 24 -4.54 -8.19 -18.90
C LEU A 24 -3.27 -8.32 -18.05
N ALA A 25 -3.42 -8.19 -16.74
CA ALA A 25 -2.33 -8.41 -15.80
C ALA A 25 -2.21 -9.91 -15.49
N SER A 26 -0.98 -10.44 -15.53
CA SER A 26 -0.71 -11.80 -15.09
C SER A 26 -0.73 -11.88 -13.55
N PRO A 27 -0.94 -13.07 -12.95
CA PRO A 27 -0.89 -13.22 -11.49
C PRO A 27 0.43 -12.78 -10.88
N GLU A 28 1.55 -13.02 -11.58
CA GLU A 28 2.88 -12.57 -11.17
C GLU A 28 3.00 -11.05 -11.18
N MET A 29 2.41 -10.39 -12.17
CA MET A 29 2.38 -8.93 -12.27
C MET A 29 1.58 -8.31 -11.11
N ILE A 30 0.43 -8.89 -10.75
CA ILE A 30 -0.38 -8.41 -9.62
C ILE A 30 0.39 -8.54 -8.29
N ARG A 31 1.12 -9.64 -8.09
CA ARG A 31 1.99 -9.82 -6.93
C ARG A 31 3.11 -8.77 -6.88
N SER A 32 3.66 -8.38 -8.03
CA SER A 32 4.73 -7.38 -8.10
C SER A 32 4.29 -5.98 -7.66
N TRP A 33 3.01 -5.62 -7.84
CA TRP A 33 2.46 -4.34 -7.40
C TRP A 33 2.04 -4.33 -5.93
N SER A 34 1.99 -5.51 -5.32
CA SER A 34 1.43 -5.68 -3.99
C SER A 34 2.44 -5.48 -2.88
N PHE A 35 2.03 -4.76 -1.84
CA PHE A 35 2.82 -4.58 -0.60
C PHE A 35 2.52 -5.64 0.46
N GLY A 36 1.54 -6.52 0.22
CA GLY A 36 1.15 -7.55 1.16
C GLY A 36 -0.18 -8.22 0.83
N GLU A 37 -0.41 -9.34 1.49
CA GLU A 37 -1.59 -10.18 1.32
C GLU A 37 -2.68 -9.81 2.36
N VAL A 38 -3.92 -9.66 1.90
CA VAL A 38 -5.08 -9.53 2.79
C VAL A 38 -5.71 -10.90 3.01
N LYS A 39 -5.75 -11.35 4.27
CA LYS A 39 -6.27 -12.68 4.64
C LYS A 39 -7.68 -12.63 5.21
N LYS A 40 -8.08 -11.44 5.66
CA LYS A 40 -9.16 -11.22 6.60
C LYS A 40 -10.11 -10.15 6.05
N PRO A 41 -11.44 -10.40 6.00
CA PRO A 41 -12.40 -9.41 5.53
C PRO A 41 -12.62 -8.26 6.52
N GLU A 42 -12.03 -8.31 7.72
CA GLU A 42 -12.19 -7.31 8.76
C GLU A 42 -11.59 -5.96 8.36
N THR A 43 -12.32 -4.88 8.69
CA THR A 43 -11.96 -3.52 8.29
C THR A 43 -11.35 -2.75 9.46
N ILE A 44 -12.19 -2.30 10.40
CA ILE A 44 -11.81 -1.51 11.56
C ILE A 44 -12.49 -2.07 12.81
N ASN A 45 -11.81 -1.93 13.94
CA ASN A 45 -12.38 -2.31 15.22
C ASN A 45 -13.44 -1.31 15.67
N TYR A 46 -14.63 -1.79 16.02
CA TYR A 46 -15.77 -0.94 16.39
C TYR A 46 -15.55 -0.07 17.65
N ARG A 47 -14.68 -0.48 18.59
CA ARG A 47 -14.40 0.32 19.81
C ARG A 47 -13.23 1.27 19.66
N THR A 48 -12.17 0.81 19.01
CA THR A 48 -10.91 1.55 18.97
C THR A 48 -10.71 2.34 17.68
N PHE A 49 -11.55 2.12 16.66
CA PHE A 49 -11.40 2.65 15.30
C PHE A 49 -10.03 2.37 14.68
N LYS A 50 -9.30 1.39 15.23
CA LYS A 50 -8.01 0.97 14.71
C LYS A 50 -8.22 -0.07 13.61
N PRO A 51 -7.46 0.01 12.50
CA PRO A 51 -7.48 -1.03 11.49
C PRO A 51 -7.01 -2.36 12.08
N GLU A 52 -7.69 -3.42 11.67
CA GLU A 52 -7.34 -4.78 12.07
C GLU A 52 -6.06 -5.26 11.34
N ARG A 53 -5.36 -6.22 11.96
CA ARG A 53 -4.14 -6.80 11.38
C ARG A 53 -4.52 -7.80 10.27
N ASP A 54 -3.83 -7.69 9.14
CA ASP A 54 -4.05 -8.49 7.92
C ASP A 54 -5.45 -8.33 7.29
N GLY A 55 -6.21 -7.33 7.74
CA GLY A 55 -7.52 -6.95 7.19
C GLY A 55 -7.45 -5.99 6.01
N LEU A 56 -8.61 -5.62 5.48
CA LEU A 56 -8.76 -4.74 4.30
C LEU A 56 -8.13 -3.34 4.48
N PHE A 57 -7.96 -2.88 5.72
CA PHE A 57 -7.41 -1.56 6.03
C PHE A 57 -6.05 -1.62 6.76
N CYS A 58 -5.38 -2.78 6.73
CA CYS A 58 -4.19 -3.03 7.52
C CYS A 58 -3.10 -1.98 7.29
N ALA A 59 -2.69 -1.31 8.38
CA ALA A 59 -1.67 -0.25 8.31
C ALA A 59 -0.27 -0.77 7.93
N LYS A 60 -0.01 -2.07 8.10
CA LYS A 60 1.25 -2.70 7.67
C LYS A 60 1.39 -2.73 6.15
N ILE A 61 0.30 -3.01 5.43
CA ILE A 61 0.29 -3.16 3.97
C ILE A 61 0.15 -1.79 3.32
N PHE A 62 -0.91 -1.07 3.68
CA PHE A 62 -1.25 0.19 3.03
C PHE A 62 -0.48 1.39 3.59
N GLY A 63 0.10 1.30 4.79
CA GLY A 63 0.84 2.39 5.44
C GLY A 63 0.09 3.07 6.60
N PRO A 64 0.67 4.11 7.20
CA PRO A 64 0.19 4.68 8.46
C PRO A 64 -1.11 5.48 8.29
N VAL A 65 -1.96 5.48 9.32
CA VAL A 65 -3.24 6.23 9.32
C VAL A 65 -3.01 7.74 9.51
N LYS A 66 -1.94 8.11 10.20
CA LYS A 66 -1.55 9.49 10.48
C LYS A 66 -0.14 9.74 9.96
N ASP A 67 0.13 10.97 9.55
CA ASP A 67 1.44 11.35 9.04
C ASP A 67 2.55 11.14 10.08
N TYR A 68 3.59 10.44 9.67
CA TYR A 68 4.79 10.19 10.47
C TYR A 68 4.51 9.59 11.87
N GLU A 69 3.45 8.81 11.99
CA GLU A 69 3.09 8.09 13.22
C GLU A 69 2.74 6.63 12.91
N CYS A 70 3.39 5.72 13.64
CA CYS A 70 3.05 4.29 13.55
C CYS A 70 1.75 3.98 14.33
N LEU A 71 1.05 2.90 13.97
CA LEU A 71 -0.26 2.55 14.56
C LEU A 71 -0.24 2.38 16.10
N CYS A 72 0.87 1.90 16.66
CA CYS A 72 1.01 1.70 18.10
C CYS A 72 1.45 2.97 18.86
N GLY A 73 1.85 4.03 18.17
CA GLY A 73 2.36 5.26 18.76
C GLY A 73 3.78 5.21 19.34
N LYS A 74 4.54 4.10 19.16
CA LYS A 74 5.95 3.99 19.60
C LYS A 74 6.85 4.99 18.89
N TYR A 75 6.75 5.04 17.57
CA TYR A 75 7.46 5.99 16.72
C TYR A 75 6.51 7.10 16.29
N LYS A 76 6.90 8.34 16.58
CA LYS A 76 6.16 9.57 16.25
C LYS A 76 7.11 10.63 15.72
N ARG A 77 6.57 11.57 14.94
CA ARG A 77 7.28 12.73 14.36
C ARG A 77 8.26 12.34 13.24
N LEU A 78 8.72 13.37 12.53
CA LEU A 78 9.65 13.24 11.38
C LEU A 78 10.97 12.52 11.69
N LYS A 79 11.38 12.44 12.97
CA LYS A 79 12.67 11.86 13.38
C LYS A 79 12.84 10.39 12.98
N HIS A 80 11.73 9.67 12.89
CA HIS A 80 11.72 8.24 12.58
C HIS A 80 11.17 7.95 11.18
N ARG A 81 11.21 8.92 10.26
CA ARG A 81 10.75 8.75 8.88
C ARG A 81 11.46 7.55 8.22
N GLY A 82 10.69 6.66 7.60
CA GLY A 82 11.17 5.45 6.93
C GLY A 82 11.50 4.29 7.87
N VAL A 83 11.34 4.45 9.19
CA VAL A 83 11.54 3.35 10.15
C VAL A 83 10.30 2.47 10.18
N ILE A 84 10.50 1.14 10.10
CA ILE A 84 9.45 0.15 10.28
C ILE A 84 9.33 -0.18 11.77
N CYS A 85 8.13 -0.05 12.34
CA CYS A 85 7.93 -0.32 13.75
C CYS A 85 8.01 -1.82 14.06
N GLU A 86 8.87 -2.24 14.99
CA GLU A 86 8.99 -3.65 15.43
C GLU A 86 7.69 -4.22 16.02
N LYS A 87 6.85 -3.38 16.66
CA LYS A 87 5.64 -3.83 17.35
C LYS A 87 4.45 -4.00 16.41
N CYS A 88 4.25 -3.06 15.48
CA CYS A 88 3.08 -3.04 14.60
C CYS A 88 3.39 -3.28 13.12
N GLY A 89 4.68 -3.32 12.73
CA GLY A 89 5.11 -3.49 11.35
C GLY A 89 4.79 -2.31 10.43
N VAL A 90 4.27 -1.19 10.97
CA VAL A 90 3.90 -0.01 10.19
C VAL A 90 5.14 0.84 9.93
N GLU A 91 5.35 1.17 8.67
CA GLU A 91 6.35 2.12 8.22
C GLU A 91 5.92 3.56 8.53
N VAL A 92 6.84 4.35 9.11
CA VAL A 92 6.60 5.76 9.39
C VAL A 92 6.76 6.58 8.11
N ALA A 93 5.65 6.77 7.41
CA ALA A 93 5.55 7.53 6.17
C ALA A 93 4.41 8.57 6.24
N LEU A 94 4.16 9.27 5.14
CA LEU A 94 2.95 10.09 4.97
C LEU A 94 1.74 9.17 4.81
N ALA A 95 0.57 9.58 5.31
CA ALA A 95 -0.69 8.87 5.12
C ALA A 95 -1.07 8.79 3.62
N LYS A 96 -0.58 9.71 2.79
CA LYS A 96 -0.76 9.73 1.33
C LYS A 96 -0.37 8.40 0.66
N VAL A 97 0.63 7.68 1.17
CA VAL A 97 1.08 6.40 0.58
C VAL A 97 -0.04 5.34 0.54
N ARG A 98 -1.06 5.46 1.38
CA ARG A 98 -2.23 4.56 1.37
C ARG A 98 -2.98 4.59 0.06
N ARG A 99 -2.95 5.70 -0.69
CA ARG A 99 -3.61 5.82 -1.99
C ARG A 99 -2.78 5.23 -3.14
N GLU A 100 -1.48 5.05 -2.92
CA GLU A 100 -0.54 4.57 -3.95
C GLU A 100 -0.27 3.06 -3.82
N ARG A 101 -0.36 2.50 -2.61
CA ARG A 101 -0.09 1.08 -2.34
C ARG A 101 -1.29 0.20 -2.67
N MET A 102 -1.02 -0.92 -3.33
CA MET A 102 -1.99 -1.98 -3.58
C MET A 102 -1.69 -3.21 -2.70
N ALA A 103 -2.73 -3.97 -2.37
CA ALA A 103 -2.61 -5.28 -1.74
C ALA A 103 -3.12 -6.36 -2.71
N HIS A 104 -2.87 -7.63 -2.41
CA HIS A 104 -3.48 -8.73 -3.16
C HIS A 104 -4.18 -9.72 -2.23
N ILE A 105 -5.10 -10.49 -2.78
CA ILE A 105 -5.72 -11.64 -2.14
C ILE A 105 -5.41 -12.85 -3.01
N GLU A 106 -4.89 -13.92 -2.39
CA GLU A 106 -4.81 -15.22 -3.05
C GLU A 106 -6.17 -15.89 -2.99
N LEU A 107 -6.75 -16.16 -4.16
CA LEU A 107 -8.02 -16.86 -4.24
C LEU A 107 -7.74 -18.37 -4.14
N GLY A 108 -8.30 -19.00 -3.12
CA GLY A 108 -8.21 -20.44 -2.94
C GLY A 108 -9.04 -21.17 -4.00
N LEU A 109 -8.39 -21.80 -4.97
CA LEU A 109 -9.03 -22.75 -5.87
C LEU A 109 -9.05 -24.13 -5.22
N ALA A 110 -10.14 -24.43 -4.51
CA ALA A 110 -10.45 -25.80 -4.11
C ALA A 110 -10.88 -26.61 -5.34
N GLY A 111 -9.94 -27.34 -5.96
CA GLY A 111 -10.28 -28.58 -6.67
C GLY A 111 -10.12 -28.64 -8.19
N SER A 112 -9.28 -27.82 -8.83
CA SER A 112 -8.98 -28.04 -10.26
C SER A 112 -7.49 -27.81 -10.59
N PRO A 113 -6.74 -28.86 -10.97
CA PRO A 113 -5.31 -28.77 -11.33
C PRO A 113 -5.06 -28.03 -12.66
N HIS A 114 -6.10 -27.53 -13.33
CA HIS A 114 -6.01 -26.79 -14.59
C HIS A 114 -6.34 -25.29 -14.45
N LEU A 115 -6.69 -24.82 -13.26
CA LEU A 115 -6.97 -23.40 -13.02
C LEU A 115 -5.75 -22.73 -12.39
N VAL A 116 -5.23 -21.72 -13.08
CA VAL A 116 -4.16 -20.84 -12.60
C VAL A 116 -4.58 -20.18 -11.27
N PRO A 117 -3.67 -20.01 -10.30
CA PRO A 117 -3.96 -19.29 -9.06
C PRO A 117 -4.40 -17.88 -9.41
N GLU A 118 -5.66 -17.59 -9.13
CA GLU A 118 -6.27 -16.31 -9.41
C GLU A 118 -5.92 -15.37 -8.25
N VAL A 119 -5.38 -14.19 -8.55
CA VAL A 119 -5.00 -13.19 -7.55
C VAL A 119 -5.78 -11.92 -7.82
N ALA A 120 -6.42 -11.39 -6.78
CA ALA A 120 -7.18 -10.15 -6.88
C ALA A 120 -6.36 -8.99 -6.31
N ALA A 121 -6.19 -7.90 -7.07
CA ALA A 121 -5.62 -6.66 -6.56
C ALA A 121 -6.67 -5.91 -5.73
N VAL A 122 -6.30 -5.53 -4.51
CA VAL A 122 -7.14 -4.75 -3.59
C VAL A 122 -6.58 -3.35 -3.47
N PRO A 123 -7.24 -2.34 -4.06
CA PRO A 123 -6.89 -0.95 -3.82
C PRO A 123 -7.36 -0.52 -2.44
N TYR A 124 -6.66 0.45 -1.85
CA TYR A 124 -7.17 1.11 -0.67
C TYR A 124 -8.41 1.94 -1.02
N ARG A 125 -9.56 1.61 -0.41
CA ARG A 125 -10.78 2.43 -0.52
C ARG A 125 -11.12 2.98 0.86
N PRO A 126 -11.00 4.30 1.11
CA PRO A 126 -11.33 4.87 2.41
C PRO A 126 -12.79 4.53 2.78
N ALA A 127 -13.01 4.09 4.02
CA ALA A 127 -14.32 3.64 4.51
C ALA A 127 -15.35 4.79 4.57
N ASP A 128 -14.85 6.00 4.81
CA ASP A 128 -15.63 7.21 4.94
C ASP A 128 -14.94 8.26 4.05
N GLY A 129 -15.67 9.05 3.26
CA GLY A 129 -15.12 10.11 2.40
C GLY A 129 -14.38 11.25 3.14
N HIS A 130 -13.91 11.01 4.36
CA HIS A 130 -12.93 11.81 5.08
C HIS A 130 -11.56 11.16 4.93
N ASP A 131 -10.82 11.59 3.91
CA ASP A 131 -9.37 11.55 4.00
C ASP A 131 -8.96 12.39 5.22
N PRO A 132 -8.16 11.87 6.16
CA PRO A 132 -7.48 12.73 7.11
C PRO A 132 -6.48 13.57 6.29
N ALA A 133 -6.85 14.83 6.07
CA ALA A 133 -5.98 15.87 5.54
C ALA A 133 -4.83 16.18 6.51
#